data_AF-A0A1G2IQ52-F1
#
_entry.id   AF-A0A1G2IQ52-F1
#
_cell.length_a   1.000
_cell.length_b   1.000
_cell.length_c   1.000
_cell.angle_alpha   90.00
_cell.angle_beta   90.00
_cell.angle_gamma   90.00
#
_symmetry.space_group_name_H-M   'P 1'
#
loop_
_entity.id
_entity.type
_entity.pdbx_description
1 polymer ?
#
loop_
_entity_poly.entity_id
_entity_poly.type
_entity_poly.pdbx_seq_one_letter_code
_entity_poly.pdbx_strand_id
1 'polypeptide(L)'
;MRQNIVINDPKETELIKDLERRTDIKAERIKRLLALPDLTKKENSPVKIINDKIMELPTWADFDVVEIPKIVTVEDDFDLLNTPEDHLSRRETDTYYLDKDHILRTQMTVMWPYYFRDKEVLERLKREGEVGSLSPGIVFRKDEIDKKHFPAFHQTDFLYVCRKDKRIITLEELQEVQSDAVKAIFGDIEFRFLVDTFPFTDPSTQVEINWGGNWIEITGAGLVHPNCLKNFGLDPEIYNGWAGTFGLDRVAMVKMGIPDIRILWSEDTRITSQFKDINSK
;
A
#
# COMPACT_ATOMS: atom_id res chain seq x y z
N MET A 1 5.62 -9.40 -19.42
CA MET A 1 5.38 -10.58 -18.56
C MET A 1 5.63 -10.14 -17.14
N ARG A 2 4.60 -10.22 -16.28
CA ARG A 2 4.68 -9.92 -14.84
C ARG A 2 5.87 -10.62 -14.19
N GLN A 3 6.68 -9.86 -13.44
CA GLN A 3 7.76 -10.37 -12.60
C GLN A 3 7.34 -10.34 -11.13
N ASN A 4 7.79 -11.32 -10.33
CA ASN A 4 7.71 -11.27 -8.88
C ASN A 4 9.08 -10.81 -8.35
N ILE A 5 9.16 -9.58 -7.87
CA ILE A 5 10.40 -8.96 -7.40
C ILE A 5 10.40 -9.01 -5.87
N VAL A 6 11.30 -9.80 -5.30
CA VAL A 6 11.47 -9.91 -3.84
C VAL A 6 12.74 -9.19 -3.44
N ILE A 7 12.58 -8.08 -2.72
CA ILE A 7 13.69 -7.27 -2.23
C ILE A 7 14.20 -7.86 -0.93
N ASN A 8 15.43 -8.37 -0.96
CA ASN A 8 16.13 -8.82 0.23
C ASN A 8 17.10 -7.72 0.66
N ASP A 9 16.81 -7.04 1.76
CA ASP A 9 17.70 -6.03 2.33
C ASP A 9 18.56 -6.64 3.46
N PRO A 10 19.89 -6.81 3.26
CA PRO A 10 20.77 -7.28 4.32
C PRO A 10 20.71 -6.41 5.57
N LYS A 11 20.42 -5.11 5.42
CA LYS A 11 20.33 -4.17 6.53
C LYS A 11 19.16 -4.48 7.44
N GLU A 12 18.00 -4.85 6.90
CA GLU A 12 16.85 -5.30 7.69
C GLU A 12 17.24 -6.48 8.59
N THR A 13 17.98 -7.45 8.05
CA THR A 13 18.43 -8.63 8.82
C THR A 13 19.37 -8.24 9.98
N GLU A 14 20.26 -7.27 9.76
CA GLU A 14 21.13 -6.72 10.82
C GLU A 14 20.31 -5.99 11.89
N LEU A 15 19.39 -5.12 11.48
CA LEU A 15 18.55 -4.33 12.39
C LEU A 15 17.66 -5.21 13.25
N ILE A 16 17.12 -6.30 12.70
CA ILE A 16 16.37 -7.30 13.47
C ILE A 16 17.28 -7.96 14.52
N LYS A 17 18.50 -8.36 14.16
CA LYS A 17 19.45 -8.96 15.13
C LYS A 17 19.81 -8.00 16.26
N ASP A 18 19.97 -6.71 15.96
CA ASP A 18 20.24 -5.69 16.96
C ASP A 18 19.00 -5.40 17.83
N LEU A 19 17.81 -5.39 17.22
CA LEU A 19 16.53 -5.27 17.93
C LEU A 19 16.35 -6.40 18.94
N GLU A 20 16.68 -7.65 18.58
CA GLU A 20 16.57 -8.82 19.47
C GLU A 20 17.41 -8.68 20.75
N ARG A 21 18.54 -7.96 20.69
CA ARG A 21 19.41 -7.72 21.86
C ARG A 21 18.87 -6.66 22.81
N ARG A 22 17.94 -5.81 22.36
CA ARG A 22 17.36 -4.72 23.14
C ARG A 22 16.16 -5.22 23.96
N THR A 23 16.02 -4.74 25.18
CA THR A 23 14.92 -5.13 26.11
C THR A 23 14.06 -3.95 26.56
N ASP A 24 14.26 -2.77 25.96
CA ASP A 24 13.46 -1.59 26.24
C ASP A 24 12.03 -1.71 25.68
N ILE A 25 11.09 -0.93 26.22
CA ILE A 25 9.66 -1.01 25.86
C ILE A 25 9.42 -0.75 24.36
N LYS A 26 10.21 0.15 23.74
CA LYS A 26 10.11 0.47 22.31
C LYS A 26 10.55 -0.74 21.48
N ALA A 27 11.66 -1.39 21.85
CA ALA A 27 12.12 -2.62 21.21
C ALA A 27 11.12 -3.77 21.34
N GLU A 28 10.63 -4.07 22.54
CA GLU A 28 9.66 -5.15 22.77
C GLU A 28 8.34 -4.93 21.99
N ARG A 29 7.90 -3.68 21.85
CA ARG A 29 6.74 -3.35 21.01
C ARG A 29 7.01 -3.64 19.53
N ILE A 30 8.15 -3.22 19.00
CA ILE A 30 8.51 -3.45 17.58
C ILE A 30 8.66 -4.95 17.30
N LYS A 31 9.28 -5.73 18.19
CA LYS A 31 9.38 -7.20 18.04
C LYS A 31 8.01 -7.85 17.90
N ARG A 32 7.04 -7.46 18.74
CA ARG A 32 5.66 -7.97 18.66
C ARG A 32 4.98 -7.64 17.33
N LEU A 33 5.21 -6.43 16.80
CA LEU A 33 4.66 -6.03 15.51
C LEU A 33 5.29 -6.81 14.35
N LEU A 34 6.62 -6.98 14.36
CA LEU A 34 7.33 -7.75 13.33
C LEU A 34 6.93 -9.24 13.31
N ALA A 35 6.56 -9.79 14.46
CA ALA A 35 6.05 -11.15 14.61
C ALA A 35 4.63 -11.35 14.09
N LEU A 36 3.87 -10.28 13.78
CA LEU A 36 2.54 -10.41 13.20
C LEU A 36 2.61 -11.02 11.80
N PRO A 37 1.70 -11.95 11.47
CA PRO A 37 1.62 -12.51 10.13
C PRO A 37 1.10 -11.46 9.15
N ASP A 38 1.49 -11.59 7.88
CA ASP A 38 0.88 -10.81 6.81
C ASP A 38 -0.45 -11.45 6.39
N LEU A 39 -1.55 -10.78 6.69
CA LEU A 39 -2.91 -11.29 6.44
C LEU A 39 -3.28 -11.30 4.95
N THR A 40 -2.48 -10.69 4.07
CA THR A 40 -2.62 -10.85 2.61
C THR A 40 -2.19 -12.24 2.13
N LYS A 41 -1.41 -12.97 2.96
CA LYS A 41 -0.88 -14.31 2.66
C LYS A 41 -1.56 -15.40 3.50
N LYS A 42 -2.44 -15.04 4.44
CA LYS A 42 -3.09 -15.98 5.37
C LYS A 42 -4.34 -16.59 4.75
N GLU A 43 -4.42 -17.92 4.71
CA GLU A 43 -5.61 -18.65 4.29
C GLU A 43 -6.82 -18.33 5.18
N ASN A 44 -8.02 -18.28 4.59
CA ASN A 44 -9.26 -17.88 5.24
C ASN A 44 -9.19 -16.49 5.93
N SER A 45 -8.34 -15.60 5.42
CA SER A 45 -8.28 -14.21 5.85
C SER A 45 -9.17 -13.34 4.98
N PRO A 46 -10.09 -12.53 5.56
CA PRO A 46 -10.81 -11.49 4.83
C PRO A 46 -9.90 -10.57 4.02
N VAL A 47 -8.73 -10.24 4.59
CA VAL A 47 -7.73 -9.37 3.94
C VAL A 47 -7.17 -10.04 2.68
N LYS A 48 -6.83 -11.33 2.74
CA LYS A 48 -6.36 -12.10 1.58
C LYS A 48 -7.43 -12.16 0.49
N ILE A 49 -8.69 -12.42 0.86
CA ILE A 49 -9.79 -12.50 -0.10
C ILE A 49 -9.96 -11.19 -0.87
N ILE A 50 -9.91 -10.04 -0.18
CA ILE A 50 -9.96 -8.73 -0.84
C ILE A 50 -8.71 -8.50 -1.69
N ASN A 51 -7.53 -8.80 -1.16
CA ASN A 51 -6.28 -8.65 -1.89
C ASN A 51 -6.30 -9.45 -3.20
N ASP A 52 -6.62 -10.75 -3.15
CA ASP A 52 -6.69 -11.61 -4.32
C ASP A 52 -7.65 -11.02 -5.36
N LYS A 53 -8.82 -10.53 -4.93
CA LYS A 53 -9.79 -9.92 -5.84
C LYS A 53 -9.25 -8.68 -6.55
N ILE A 54 -8.49 -7.85 -5.84
CA ILE A 54 -7.81 -6.68 -6.42
C ILE A 54 -6.72 -7.15 -7.39
N MET A 55 -5.87 -8.10 -6.99
CA MET A 55 -4.74 -8.59 -7.78
C MET A 55 -5.15 -9.29 -9.09
N GLU A 56 -6.40 -9.77 -9.17
CA GLU A 56 -7.01 -10.41 -10.34
C GLU A 56 -7.55 -9.43 -11.39
N LEU A 57 -7.62 -8.12 -11.13
CA LEU A 57 -8.17 -7.18 -12.11
C LEU A 57 -7.33 -7.16 -13.40
N PRO A 58 -7.97 -7.11 -14.58
CA PRO A 58 -7.26 -7.14 -15.87
C PRO A 58 -6.21 -6.04 -16.04
N THR A 59 -6.46 -4.85 -15.51
CA THR A 59 -5.51 -3.71 -15.54
C THR A 59 -4.13 -4.06 -15.00
N TRP A 60 -4.06 -5.04 -14.09
CA TRP A 60 -2.82 -5.43 -13.44
C TRP A 60 -2.11 -6.59 -14.11
N ALA A 61 -2.66 -7.20 -15.17
CA ALA A 61 -2.19 -8.48 -15.69
C ALA A 61 -0.67 -8.50 -15.96
N ASP A 62 -0.12 -7.38 -16.44
CA ASP A 62 1.31 -7.22 -16.74
C ASP A 62 2.12 -6.46 -15.66
N PHE A 63 1.49 -6.08 -14.55
CA PHE A 63 2.18 -5.38 -13.47
C PHE A 63 3.03 -6.36 -12.68
N ASP A 64 4.26 -5.95 -12.38
CA ASP A 64 5.15 -6.66 -11.48
C ASP A 64 4.56 -6.69 -10.06
N VAL A 65 4.85 -7.74 -9.31
CA VAL A 65 4.47 -7.83 -7.89
C VAL A 65 5.74 -7.67 -7.06
N VAL A 66 5.81 -6.60 -6.27
CA VAL A 66 7.00 -6.21 -5.51
C VAL A 66 6.78 -6.49 -4.04
N GLU A 67 7.61 -7.34 -3.46
CA GLU A 67 7.70 -7.57 -2.02
C GLU A 67 8.91 -6.84 -1.46
N ILE A 68 8.67 -5.99 -0.45
CA ILE A 68 9.68 -5.11 0.15
C ILE A 68 9.91 -5.44 1.64
N PRO A 69 11.03 -5.00 2.24
CA PRO A 69 11.29 -5.11 3.67
C PRO A 69 10.22 -4.44 4.54
N LYS A 70 10.02 -4.94 5.77
CA LYS A 70 9.16 -4.29 6.78
C LYS A 70 9.87 -3.12 7.45
N ILE A 71 11.20 -3.23 7.60
CA ILE A 71 12.05 -2.15 8.10
C ILE A 71 12.66 -1.43 6.89
N VAL A 72 12.38 -0.14 6.77
CA VAL A 72 12.82 0.71 5.65
C VAL A 72 13.50 1.96 6.18
N THR A 73 14.18 2.70 5.30
CA THR A 73 14.77 3.98 5.66
C THR A 73 13.70 5.08 5.72
N VAL A 74 13.92 6.11 6.55
CA VAL A 74 13.11 7.35 6.57
C VAL A 74 13.12 8.01 5.20
N GLU A 75 14.25 7.95 4.50
CA GLU A 75 14.41 8.48 3.14
C GLU A 75 13.46 7.79 2.16
N ASP A 76 13.36 6.46 2.20
CA ASP A 76 12.52 5.69 1.30
C ASP A 76 11.02 5.88 1.59
N ASP A 77 10.62 5.81 2.86
CA ASP A 77 9.20 5.86 3.25
C ASP A 77 8.62 7.27 3.14
N PHE A 78 9.46 8.32 3.15
CA PHE A 78 9.01 9.70 3.20
C PHE A 78 9.75 10.67 2.24
N ASP A 79 11.08 10.79 2.29
CA ASP A 79 11.81 11.85 1.55
C ASP A 79 11.66 11.70 0.03
N LEU A 80 11.95 10.50 -0.50
CA LEU A 80 11.82 10.20 -1.93
C LEU A 80 10.36 10.27 -2.41
N LEU A 81 9.42 10.10 -1.48
CA LEU A 81 7.98 10.24 -1.69
C LEU A 81 7.46 11.66 -1.40
N ASN A 82 8.35 12.66 -1.43
CA ASN A 82 8.02 14.09 -1.36
C ASN A 82 7.24 14.48 -0.08
N THR A 83 7.30 13.67 0.97
CA THR A 83 6.68 13.99 2.27
C THR A 83 7.58 14.98 3.02
N PRO A 84 7.10 16.13 3.51
CA PRO A 84 7.95 17.09 4.24
C PRO A 84 8.47 16.57 5.58
N GLU A 85 9.64 17.05 6.05
CA GLU A 85 10.21 16.67 7.36
C GLU A 85 9.30 16.97 8.55
N ASP A 86 8.49 18.04 8.47
CA ASP A 86 7.55 18.47 9.51
C ASP A 86 6.15 17.82 9.40
N HIS A 87 5.98 16.89 8.45
CA HIS A 87 4.72 16.19 8.24
C HIS A 87 4.31 15.34 9.46
N LEU A 88 3.01 15.29 9.77
CA LEU A 88 2.47 14.61 10.95
C LEU A 88 2.88 13.13 10.99
N SER A 89 2.85 12.44 9.85
CA SER A 89 3.21 11.02 9.76
C SER A 89 4.64 10.71 10.20
N ARG A 90 5.57 11.69 10.16
CA ARG A 90 6.96 11.49 10.58
C ARG A 90 7.17 11.60 12.09
N ARG A 91 6.16 12.01 12.85
CA ARG A 91 6.33 12.19 14.29
C ARG A 91 6.56 10.84 14.96
N GLU A 92 7.37 10.84 16.03
CA GLU A 92 7.52 9.65 16.87
C GLU A 92 6.21 9.22 17.54
N THR A 93 5.19 10.07 17.58
CA THR A 93 3.84 9.72 18.02
C THR A 93 3.09 8.85 17.04
N ASP A 94 3.45 8.88 15.75
CA ASP A 94 2.71 8.29 14.64
C ASP A 94 3.50 7.13 13.97
N THR A 95 4.83 7.16 14.05
CA THR A 95 5.72 6.19 13.38
C THR A 95 6.63 5.41 14.34
N TYR A 96 6.85 4.12 14.03
CA TYR A 96 7.74 3.24 14.78
C TYR A 96 9.19 3.33 14.31
N TYR A 97 9.94 4.27 14.88
CA TYR A 97 11.38 4.39 14.67
C TYR A 97 12.16 3.27 15.38
N LEU A 98 13.12 2.65 14.69
CA LEU A 98 14.11 1.76 15.30
C LEU A 98 15.32 2.57 15.79
N ASP A 99 15.76 3.51 14.95
CA ASP A 99 16.79 4.52 15.19
C ASP A 99 16.44 5.81 14.43
N LYS A 100 17.41 6.69 14.16
CA LYS A 100 17.18 7.98 13.50
C LYS A 100 16.90 7.85 11.98
N ASP A 101 17.35 6.77 11.35
CA ASP A 101 17.31 6.58 9.89
C ASP A 101 16.37 5.44 9.49
N HIS A 102 15.97 4.56 10.41
CA HIS A 102 15.16 3.37 10.12
C HIS A 102 13.85 3.32 10.90
N ILE A 103 12.79 2.91 10.21
CA ILE A 103 11.43 2.78 10.74
C ILE A 103 10.80 1.46 10.32
N LEU A 104 9.71 1.07 10.98
CA LEU A 104 8.74 0.18 10.34
C LEU A 104 7.99 0.97 9.27
N ARG A 105 7.90 0.45 8.05
CA ARG A 105 7.23 1.12 6.92
C ARG A 105 5.79 1.52 7.28
N THR A 106 5.40 2.73 6.93
CA THR A 106 4.07 3.28 7.25
C THR A 106 3.08 3.13 6.10
N GLN A 107 3.59 2.78 4.91
CA GLN A 107 2.82 2.62 3.69
C GLN A 107 3.49 1.63 2.74
N MET A 108 2.73 1.01 1.84
CA MET A 108 3.32 0.16 0.80
C MET A 108 3.89 0.99 -0.36
N THR A 109 3.57 2.29 -0.47
CA THR A 109 4.09 3.25 -1.47
C THR A 109 5.63 3.35 -1.45
N VAL A 110 6.26 2.94 -0.35
CA VAL A 110 7.73 2.77 -0.24
C VAL A 110 8.30 1.74 -1.23
N MET A 111 7.48 0.97 -1.94
CA MET A 111 7.94 0.15 -3.06
C MET A 111 8.55 0.95 -4.21
N TRP A 112 8.22 2.25 -4.42
CA TRP A 112 8.76 3.01 -5.57
C TRP A 112 10.29 3.16 -5.51
N PRO A 113 10.91 3.59 -4.39
CA PRO A 113 12.37 3.58 -4.26
C PRO A 113 13.00 2.24 -4.64
N TYR A 114 12.46 1.12 -4.18
CA TYR A 114 12.99 -0.20 -4.50
C TYR A 114 12.80 -0.57 -5.97
N TYR A 115 11.62 -0.30 -6.52
CA TYR A 115 11.28 -0.61 -7.91
C TYR A 115 12.13 0.20 -8.91
N PHE A 116 12.34 1.49 -8.64
CA PHE A 116 13.15 2.34 -9.52
C PHE A 116 14.66 2.28 -9.27
N ARG A 117 15.13 1.65 -8.18
CA ARG A 117 16.55 1.28 -8.04
C ARG A 117 16.91 0.04 -8.84
N ASP A 118 15.93 -0.78 -9.21
CA ASP A 118 16.15 -1.96 -10.04
C ASP A 118 16.52 -1.56 -11.47
N LYS A 119 17.74 -1.91 -11.88
CA LYS A 119 18.27 -1.61 -13.21
C LYS A 119 17.46 -2.29 -14.31
N GLU A 120 16.94 -3.49 -14.07
CA GLU A 120 16.13 -4.20 -15.06
C GLU A 120 14.80 -3.47 -15.30
N VAL A 121 14.17 -2.96 -14.24
CA VAL A 121 12.95 -2.15 -14.32
C VAL A 121 13.22 -0.86 -15.10
N LEU A 122 14.30 -0.13 -14.79
CA LEU A 122 14.64 1.09 -15.52
C LEU A 122 14.95 0.84 -17.01
N GLU A 123 15.66 -0.24 -17.33
CA GLU A 123 15.93 -0.59 -18.73
C GLU A 123 14.66 -1.04 -19.47
N ARG A 124 13.75 -1.75 -18.80
CA ARG A 124 12.41 -2.05 -19.34
C ARG A 124 11.61 -0.77 -19.59
N LEU A 125 11.57 0.16 -18.64
CA LEU A 125 10.89 1.44 -18.81
C LEU A 125 11.43 2.21 -20.02
N LYS A 126 12.74 2.23 -20.24
CA LYS A 126 13.34 2.86 -21.44
C LYS A 126 12.97 2.14 -22.73
N ARG A 127 13.06 0.81 -22.75
CA ARG A 127 12.86 -0.03 -23.92
C ARG A 127 11.39 -0.14 -24.34
N GLU A 128 10.51 -0.42 -23.39
CA GLU A 128 9.09 -0.70 -23.60
C GLU A 128 8.24 0.56 -23.45
N GLY A 129 8.79 1.60 -22.82
CA GLY A 129 8.14 2.88 -22.63
C GLY A 129 7.11 2.91 -21.50
N GLU A 130 6.94 1.83 -20.75
CA GLU A 130 6.08 1.76 -19.57
C GLU A 130 6.53 0.67 -18.60
N VAL A 131 6.19 0.85 -17.31
CA VAL A 131 6.28 -0.16 -16.26
C VAL A 131 5.10 0.01 -15.30
N GLY A 132 4.72 -1.07 -14.63
CA GLY A 132 3.69 -1.06 -13.61
C GLY A 132 4.01 -2.06 -12.51
N SER A 133 3.65 -1.72 -11.28
CA SER A 133 3.91 -2.55 -10.11
C SER A 133 2.74 -2.54 -9.13
N LEU A 134 2.53 -3.66 -8.45
CA LEU A 134 1.67 -3.84 -7.30
C LEU A 134 2.50 -4.29 -6.10
N SER A 135 2.16 -3.82 -4.90
CA SER A 135 2.82 -4.22 -3.67
C SER A 135 1.81 -4.43 -2.55
N PRO A 136 1.32 -5.67 -2.36
CA PRO A 136 0.50 -6.02 -1.22
C PRO A 136 1.38 -6.28 0.01
N GLY A 137 0.97 -5.80 1.18
CA GLY A 137 1.62 -6.17 2.42
C GLY A 137 1.16 -5.44 3.66
N ILE A 138 1.66 -5.92 4.80
CA ILE A 138 1.48 -5.30 6.12
C ILE A 138 2.28 -4.01 6.29
N VAL A 139 1.70 -3.00 6.90
CA VAL A 139 2.31 -1.70 7.27
C VAL A 139 2.00 -1.36 8.72
N PHE A 140 2.72 -0.40 9.30
CA PHE A 140 2.68 -0.14 10.74
C PHE A 140 2.53 1.35 11.06
N ARG A 141 1.59 1.69 11.94
CA ARG A 141 1.37 3.06 12.44
C ARG A 141 1.03 3.04 13.93
N LYS A 142 1.37 4.11 14.65
CA LYS A 142 1.05 4.27 16.08
C LYS A 142 -0.36 4.84 16.27
N ASP A 143 -1.35 4.15 15.73
CA ASP A 143 -2.74 4.55 15.91
C ASP A 143 -3.27 4.11 17.28
N GLU A 144 -4.22 4.87 17.83
CA GLU A 144 -4.96 4.46 19.02
C GLU A 144 -5.76 3.20 18.71
N ILE A 145 -5.62 2.16 19.55
CA ILE A 145 -6.28 0.87 19.29
C ILE A 145 -7.76 1.00 19.61
N ASP A 146 -8.60 0.95 18.58
CA ASP A 146 -10.05 0.93 18.69
C ASP A 146 -10.67 -0.08 17.71
N LYS A 147 -11.97 0.02 17.45
CA LYS A 147 -12.69 -0.88 16.54
C LYS A 147 -12.31 -0.70 15.06
N LYS A 148 -11.71 0.43 14.68
CA LYS A 148 -11.33 0.81 13.31
C LYS A 148 -9.82 0.87 13.10
N HIS A 149 -9.04 1.04 14.18
CA HIS A 149 -7.61 1.29 14.12
C HIS A 149 -6.83 0.21 14.88
N PHE A 150 -5.80 -0.33 14.23
CA PHE A 150 -4.87 -1.31 14.78
C PHE A 150 -3.44 -0.91 14.34
N PRO A 151 -2.41 -1.12 15.17
CA PRO A 151 -1.06 -0.61 14.88
C PRO A 151 -0.35 -1.32 13.72
N ALA A 152 -0.99 -2.35 13.17
CA ALA A 152 -0.61 -3.00 11.93
C ALA A 152 -1.87 -3.21 11.07
N PHE A 153 -1.76 -2.98 9.78
CA PHE A 153 -2.85 -3.21 8.82
C PHE A 153 -2.23 -3.40 7.44
N HIS A 154 -3.05 -3.67 6.43
CA HIS A 154 -2.56 -4.10 5.13
C HIS A 154 -3.00 -3.14 4.04
N GLN A 155 -2.10 -2.93 3.09
CA GLN A 155 -2.37 -2.18 1.89
C GLN A 155 -1.97 -2.99 0.66
N THR A 156 -2.61 -2.67 -0.47
CA THR A 156 -2.08 -2.99 -1.78
C THR A 156 -1.90 -1.69 -2.53
N ASP A 157 -0.63 -1.29 -2.69
CA ASP A 157 -0.29 -0.06 -3.39
C ASP A 157 0.09 -0.39 -4.83
N PHE A 158 -0.30 0.48 -5.75
CA PHE A 158 -0.07 0.33 -7.18
C PHE A 158 0.61 1.56 -7.76
N LEU A 159 1.40 1.33 -8.80
CA LEU A 159 2.09 2.36 -9.56
C LEU A 159 2.09 1.97 -11.03
N TYR A 160 1.86 2.95 -11.89
CA TYR A 160 2.10 2.84 -13.32
C TYR A 160 2.83 4.09 -13.80
N VAL A 161 3.91 3.89 -14.55
CA VAL A 161 4.68 4.99 -15.16
C VAL A 161 4.95 4.66 -16.62
N CYS A 162 4.70 5.61 -17.50
CA CYS A 162 5.01 5.49 -18.92
C CYS A 162 5.55 6.80 -19.49
N ARG A 163 6.14 6.70 -20.69
CA ARG A 163 6.53 7.86 -21.47
C ARG A 163 5.31 8.60 -22.00
N LYS A 164 5.35 9.91 -21.95
CA LYS A 164 4.30 10.80 -22.46
C LYS A 164 4.03 10.63 -23.95
N ASP A 165 5.06 10.32 -24.74
CA ASP A 165 4.92 10.08 -26.18
C ASP A 165 4.25 8.73 -26.50
N LYS A 166 4.24 7.80 -25.55
CA LYS A 166 3.46 6.57 -25.61
C LYS A 166 2.02 6.82 -25.15
N ARG A 167 1.84 7.47 -23.99
CA ARG A 167 0.52 7.81 -23.46
C ARG A 167 0.60 8.98 -22.46
N ILE A 168 -0.33 9.92 -22.61
CA ILE A 168 -0.57 10.96 -21.60
C ILE A 168 -1.57 10.42 -20.59
N ILE A 169 -1.12 10.25 -19.36
CA ILE A 169 -1.94 9.72 -18.27
C ILE A 169 -2.84 10.82 -17.72
N THR A 170 -4.13 10.52 -17.57
CA THR A 170 -5.14 11.46 -17.06
C THR A 170 -5.76 10.96 -15.76
N LEU A 171 -6.36 11.90 -15.01
CA LEU A 171 -7.09 11.56 -13.79
C LEU A 171 -8.32 10.68 -14.11
N GLU A 172 -8.95 10.88 -15.27
CA GLU A 172 -10.09 10.09 -15.73
C GLU A 172 -9.70 8.61 -15.91
N GLU A 173 -8.57 8.32 -16.55
CA GLU A 173 -8.07 6.93 -16.68
C GLU A 173 -7.82 6.28 -15.30
N LEU A 174 -7.27 7.03 -14.34
CA LEU A 174 -7.10 6.53 -12.98
C LEU A 174 -8.44 6.25 -12.29
N GLN A 175 -9.43 7.13 -12.48
CA GLN A 175 -10.77 6.97 -11.95
C GLN A 175 -11.49 5.75 -12.55
N GLU A 176 -11.25 5.41 -13.82
CA GLU A 176 -11.72 4.16 -14.42
C GLU A 176 -11.12 2.94 -13.71
N VAL A 177 -9.80 2.93 -13.48
CA VAL A 177 -9.11 1.85 -12.74
C VAL A 177 -9.67 1.69 -11.32
N GLN A 178 -9.91 2.79 -10.61
CA GLN A 178 -10.53 2.75 -9.28
C GLN A 178 -11.99 2.28 -9.34
N SER A 179 -12.74 2.69 -10.36
CA SER A 179 -14.14 2.25 -10.58
C SER A 179 -14.22 0.75 -10.80
N ASP A 180 -13.29 0.18 -11.56
CA ASP A 180 -13.25 -1.26 -11.81
C ASP A 180 -12.94 -2.04 -10.55
N ALA A 181 -12.03 -1.55 -9.71
CA ALA A 181 -11.77 -2.14 -8.40
C ALA A 181 -13.00 -2.09 -7.47
N VAL A 182 -13.68 -0.95 -7.41
CA VAL A 182 -14.92 -0.80 -6.63
C VAL A 182 -15.99 -1.78 -7.10
N LYS A 183 -16.25 -1.85 -8.40
CA LYS A 183 -17.24 -2.77 -8.98
C LYS A 183 -16.87 -4.23 -8.74
N ALA A 184 -15.59 -4.58 -8.83
CA ALA A 184 -15.13 -5.94 -8.59
C ALA A 184 -15.32 -6.40 -7.14
N ILE A 185 -15.23 -5.48 -6.18
CA ILE A 185 -15.35 -5.78 -4.75
C ILE A 185 -16.82 -5.68 -4.29
N PHE A 186 -17.48 -4.57 -4.62
CA PHE A 186 -18.78 -4.21 -4.07
C PHE A 186 -19.96 -4.48 -5.01
N GLY A 187 -19.71 -4.73 -6.30
CA GLY A 187 -20.75 -4.92 -7.31
C GLY A 187 -21.32 -3.58 -7.77
N ASP A 188 -22.62 -3.57 -8.08
CA ASP A 188 -23.35 -2.36 -8.44
C ASP A 188 -23.62 -1.53 -7.18
N ILE A 189 -22.77 -0.52 -6.95
CA ILE A 189 -22.85 0.38 -5.79
C ILE A 189 -22.68 1.82 -6.25
N GLU A 190 -23.34 2.74 -5.57
CA GLU A 190 -23.11 4.17 -5.75
C GLU A 190 -21.76 4.55 -5.13
N PHE A 191 -20.91 5.22 -5.92
CA PHE A 191 -19.62 5.74 -5.47
C PHE A 191 -19.38 7.13 -6.04
N ARG A 192 -18.47 7.89 -5.41
CA ARG A 192 -18.07 9.23 -5.84
C ARG A 192 -16.57 9.43 -5.72
N PHE A 193 -16.04 10.26 -6.60
CA PHE A 193 -14.67 10.75 -6.51
C PHE A 193 -14.65 12.09 -5.78
N LEU A 194 -13.68 12.26 -4.89
CA LEU A 194 -13.41 13.51 -4.21
C LEU A 194 -11.96 13.92 -4.45
N VAL A 195 -11.72 15.23 -4.48
CA VAL A 195 -10.37 15.78 -4.45
C VAL A 195 -9.76 15.49 -3.08
N ASP A 196 -8.50 15.07 -3.08
CA ASP A 196 -7.71 14.87 -1.87
C ASP A 196 -6.30 15.45 -2.07
N THR A 197 -5.37 15.21 -1.15
CA THR A 197 -3.98 15.65 -1.27
C THR A 197 -3.05 14.62 -0.64
N PHE A 198 -2.15 14.06 -1.46
CA PHE A 198 -1.05 13.22 -0.99
C PHE A 198 0.30 13.81 -1.41
N PRO A 199 1.36 13.69 -0.60
CA PRO A 199 2.65 14.28 -0.95
C PRO A 199 3.24 13.79 -2.29
N PHE A 200 2.96 12.54 -2.66
CA PHE A 200 3.53 11.87 -3.84
C PHE A 200 2.62 11.88 -5.09
N THR A 201 1.44 12.52 -5.03
CA THR A 201 0.58 12.69 -6.21
C THR A 201 0.03 14.11 -6.35
N ASP A 202 -0.17 14.57 -7.59
CA ASP A 202 -0.85 15.83 -7.90
C ASP A 202 -1.33 15.84 -9.37
N PRO A 203 -2.65 15.99 -9.65
CA PRO A 203 -3.75 16.03 -8.67
C PRO A 203 -3.96 14.67 -7.99
N SER A 204 -4.43 14.72 -6.73
CA SER A 204 -4.87 13.55 -5.97
C SER A 204 -6.40 13.43 -5.96
N THR A 205 -6.87 12.19 -5.82
CA THR A 205 -8.28 11.82 -5.73
C THR A 205 -8.47 10.70 -4.73
N GLN A 206 -9.66 10.62 -4.14
CA GLN A 206 -10.10 9.45 -3.38
C GLN A 206 -11.44 8.95 -3.90
N VAL A 207 -11.77 7.68 -3.60
CA VAL A 207 -13.10 7.12 -3.83
C VAL A 207 -13.79 6.81 -2.53
N GLU A 208 -15.05 7.26 -2.45
CA GLU A 208 -15.99 6.85 -1.42
C GLU A 208 -17.15 6.06 -2.01
N ILE A 209 -17.59 5.01 -1.31
CA ILE A 209 -18.80 4.24 -1.64
C ILE A 209 -19.94 4.59 -0.68
N ASN A 210 -21.18 4.56 -1.15
CA ASN A 210 -22.36 4.69 -0.31
C ASN A 210 -22.77 3.31 0.24
N TRP A 211 -22.31 2.99 1.44
CA TRP A 211 -22.61 1.72 2.11
C TRP A 211 -23.65 1.93 3.21
N GLY A 212 -24.89 1.49 2.95
CA GLY A 212 -25.98 1.60 3.92
C GLY A 212 -26.31 3.05 4.31
N GLY A 213 -26.20 4.00 3.37
CA GLY A 213 -26.48 5.42 3.59
C GLY A 213 -25.29 6.23 4.13
N ASN A 214 -24.12 5.62 4.30
CA ASN A 214 -22.90 6.29 4.74
C ASN A 214 -21.85 6.27 3.64
N TRP A 215 -21.20 7.41 3.41
CA TRP A 215 -20.05 7.49 2.51
C TRP A 215 -18.79 7.00 3.24
N ILE A 216 -18.11 6.02 2.65
CA ILE A 216 -16.92 5.39 3.22
C ILE A 216 -15.80 5.43 2.19
N GLU A 217 -14.67 6.03 2.56
CA GLU A 217 -13.44 6.06 1.78
C GLU A 217 -12.81 4.64 1.68
N ILE A 218 -12.46 4.25 0.45
CA ILE A 218 -11.95 2.91 0.11
C ILE A 218 -10.55 2.95 -0.51
N THR A 219 -10.21 4.02 -1.25
CA THR A 219 -8.91 4.17 -1.92
C THR A 219 -8.55 5.64 -2.10
N GLY A 220 -7.28 5.95 -1.85
CA GLY A 220 -6.63 7.20 -2.22
C GLY A 220 -5.65 6.96 -3.38
N ALA A 221 -5.59 7.88 -4.33
CA ALA A 221 -4.77 7.77 -5.52
C ALA A 221 -4.46 9.16 -6.12
N GLY A 222 -3.67 9.21 -7.19
CA GLY A 222 -3.49 10.41 -7.98
C GLY A 222 -2.47 10.25 -9.10
N LEU A 223 -2.24 11.33 -9.84
CA LEU A 223 -1.17 11.38 -10.83
C LEU A 223 0.17 11.54 -10.13
N VAL A 224 1.19 10.80 -10.55
CA VAL A 224 2.51 10.81 -9.89
C VAL A 224 3.08 12.23 -9.88
N HIS A 225 3.43 12.73 -8.69
CA HIS A 225 3.95 14.08 -8.54
C HIS A 225 5.29 14.24 -9.27
N PRO A 226 5.52 15.34 -10.05
CA PRO A 226 6.77 15.55 -10.79
C PRO A 226 8.04 15.47 -9.94
N ASN A 227 8.00 15.95 -8.69
CA ASN A 227 9.13 15.81 -7.77
C ASN A 227 9.47 14.35 -7.46
N CYS A 228 8.48 13.47 -7.31
CA CYS A 228 8.74 12.05 -7.10
C CYS A 228 9.44 11.43 -8.32
N LEU A 229 8.99 11.72 -9.55
CA LEU A 229 9.69 11.27 -10.76
C LEU A 229 11.17 11.70 -10.75
N LYS A 230 11.44 12.98 -10.42
CA LYS A 230 12.81 13.50 -10.32
C LYS A 230 13.63 12.78 -9.26
N ASN A 231 13.05 12.50 -8.09
CA ASN A 231 13.71 11.78 -6.99
C ASN A 231 14.18 10.38 -7.42
N PHE A 232 13.52 9.77 -8.41
CA PHE A 232 13.89 8.47 -8.99
C PHE A 232 14.68 8.59 -10.31
N GLY A 233 15.15 9.79 -10.67
CA GLY A 233 15.92 10.03 -11.89
C GLY A 233 15.11 9.97 -13.19
N LEU A 234 13.78 10.10 -13.10
CA LEU A 234 12.88 10.15 -14.24
C LEU A 234 12.52 11.61 -14.55
N ASP A 235 12.71 12.02 -15.81
CA ASP A 235 12.37 13.37 -16.27
C ASP A 235 10.84 13.51 -16.40
N PRO A 236 10.17 14.41 -15.65
CA PRO A 236 8.74 14.63 -15.76
C PRO A 236 8.30 15.21 -17.11
N GLU A 237 9.20 15.70 -17.95
CA GLU A 237 8.87 16.08 -19.33
C GLU A 237 8.76 14.85 -20.26
N ILE A 238 9.40 13.75 -19.88
CA ILE A 238 9.40 12.49 -20.65
C ILE A 238 8.40 11.50 -20.07
N TYR A 239 8.29 11.40 -18.74
CA TYR A 239 7.50 10.40 -18.04
C TYR A 239 6.31 11.00 -17.30
N ASN A 240 5.26 10.19 -17.18
CA ASN A 240 4.07 10.45 -16.36
C ASN A 240 3.50 9.14 -15.83
N GLY A 241 2.56 9.22 -14.88
CA GLY A 241 1.99 8.02 -14.29
C GLY A 241 0.85 8.31 -13.33
N TRP A 242 0.26 7.24 -12.82
CA TRP A 242 -0.64 7.28 -11.68
C TRP A 242 -0.24 6.24 -10.65
N ALA A 243 -0.70 6.46 -9.43
CA ALA A 243 -0.49 5.55 -8.33
C ALA A 243 -1.59 5.69 -7.29
N GLY A 244 -1.70 4.71 -6.41
CA GLY A 244 -2.68 4.72 -5.34
C GLY A 244 -2.58 3.52 -4.42
N THR A 245 -3.51 3.45 -3.49
CA THR A 245 -3.54 2.43 -2.43
C THR A 245 -4.94 1.91 -2.19
N PHE A 246 -5.05 0.64 -1.85
CA PHE A 246 -6.24 0.04 -1.27
C PHE A 246 -5.96 -0.34 0.19
N GLY A 247 -6.70 0.24 1.13
CA GLY A 247 -6.64 -0.13 2.55
C GLY A 247 -7.42 -1.40 2.84
N LEU A 248 -6.76 -2.56 2.70
CA LEU A 248 -7.41 -3.87 2.61
C LEU A 248 -8.27 -4.22 3.84
N ASP A 249 -7.79 -3.92 5.05
CA ASP A 249 -8.51 -4.20 6.30
C ASP A 249 -9.86 -3.49 6.33
N ARG A 250 -9.89 -2.18 5.99
CA ARG A 250 -11.13 -1.39 5.94
C ARG A 250 -12.08 -1.93 4.87
N VAL A 251 -11.56 -2.24 3.68
CA VAL A 251 -12.35 -2.80 2.59
C VAL A 251 -12.98 -4.15 2.99
N ALA A 252 -12.19 -5.03 3.60
CA ALA A 252 -12.66 -6.33 4.09
C ALA A 252 -13.73 -6.16 5.16
N MET A 253 -13.52 -5.25 6.12
CA MET A 253 -14.49 -4.98 7.17
C MET A 253 -15.83 -4.48 6.63
N VAL A 254 -15.81 -3.54 5.68
CA VAL A 254 -17.03 -3.02 5.07
C VAL A 254 -17.74 -4.09 4.26
N LYS A 255 -17.00 -4.80 3.39
CA LYS A 255 -17.57 -5.80 2.48
C LYS A 255 -18.18 -6.99 3.23
N MET A 256 -17.52 -7.47 4.27
CA MET A 256 -17.90 -8.68 5.01
C MET A 256 -18.63 -8.36 6.33
N GLY A 257 -18.94 -7.09 6.61
CA GLY A 257 -19.69 -6.70 7.81
C GLY A 257 -18.96 -6.93 9.13
N ILE A 258 -17.62 -6.88 9.13
CA ILE A 258 -16.80 -7.14 10.32
C ILE A 258 -16.80 -5.88 11.20
N PRO A 259 -17.35 -5.94 12.43
CA PRO A 259 -17.60 -4.75 13.24
C PRO A 259 -16.33 -4.18 13.91
N ASP A 260 -15.25 -4.96 13.94
CA ASP A 260 -14.03 -4.64 14.69
C ASP A 260 -12.79 -5.18 13.97
N ILE A 261 -11.82 -4.31 13.69
CA ILE A 261 -10.58 -4.65 13.00
C ILE A 261 -9.80 -5.78 13.69
N ARG A 262 -9.92 -5.89 15.02
CA ARG A 262 -9.23 -6.91 15.82
C ARG A 262 -9.70 -8.33 15.50
N ILE A 263 -10.90 -8.49 14.93
CA ILE A 263 -11.42 -9.78 14.48
C ILE A 263 -10.58 -10.36 13.33
N LEU A 264 -9.99 -9.51 12.48
CA LEU A 264 -9.12 -9.93 11.38
C LEU A 264 -7.89 -10.69 11.87
N TRP A 265 -7.46 -10.41 13.10
CA TRP A 265 -6.29 -11.00 13.75
C TRP A 265 -6.62 -12.24 14.59
N SER A 266 -7.87 -12.70 14.57
CA SER A 266 -8.28 -13.87 15.35
C SER A 266 -7.68 -15.17 14.78
N GLU A 267 -7.23 -16.04 15.68
CA GLU A 267 -6.85 -17.43 15.38
C GLU A 267 -7.96 -18.43 15.76
N ASP A 268 -9.10 -17.94 16.26
CA ASP A 268 -10.23 -18.79 16.61
C ASP A 268 -10.86 -19.37 15.35
N THR A 269 -10.84 -20.70 15.22
CA THR A 269 -11.39 -21.41 14.06
C THR A 269 -12.88 -21.18 13.85
N ARG A 270 -13.63 -20.85 14.92
CA ARG A 270 -15.05 -20.48 14.82
C ARG A 270 -15.24 -19.15 14.09
N ILE A 271 -14.24 -18.27 14.11
CA ILE A 271 -14.21 -17.01 13.36
C ILE A 271 -13.62 -17.25 11.97
N THR A 272 -12.41 -17.79 11.88
CA THR A 272 -11.69 -17.87 10.59
C THR A 272 -12.39 -18.77 9.56
N SER A 273 -13.08 -19.84 9.99
CA SER A 273 -13.82 -20.73 9.07
C SER A 273 -15.06 -20.10 8.42
N GLN A 274 -15.50 -18.93 8.88
CA GLN A 274 -16.61 -18.19 8.28
C GLN A 274 -16.21 -17.52 6.96
N PHE A 275 -14.91 -17.23 6.76
CA PHE A 275 -14.41 -16.49 5.60
C PHE A 275 -13.83 -17.42 4.54
N LYS A 276 -14.60 -17.63 3.45
CA LYS A 276 -14.22 -18.50 2.33
C LYS A 276 -14.11 -17.77 1.01
N ASP A 277 -14.93 -16.73 0.83
CA ASP A 277 -14.98 -15.90 -0.36
C ASP A 277 -15.44 -14.48 -0.03
N ILE A 278 -15.50 -13.62 -1.05
CA ILE A 278 -15.79 -12.18 -0.91
C ILE A 278 -17.20 -11.87 -0.38
N ASN A 279 -18.12 -12.85 -0.40
CA ASN A 279 -19.50 -12.71 0.08
C ASN A 279 -19.71 -13.33 1.47
N SER A 280 -18.64 -13.77 2.13
CA SER A 280 -18.67 -14.21 3.52
C SER A 280 -19.14 -13.09 4.45
N LYS A 281 -19.85 -13.45 5.53
CA LYS A 281 -20.41 -12.53 6.53
C LYS A 281 -20.20 -13.10 7.93
#